data_AF-A0AA96GFL0-F1
#
_entry.id   AF-A0AA96GFL0-F1
#
_cell.length_a   1.000
_cell.length_b   1.000
_cell.length_c   1.000
_cell.angle_alpha   90.00
_cell.angle_beta   90.00
_cell.angle_gamma   90.00
#
_symmetry.space_group_name_H-M   'P 1'
#
loop_
_entity.id
_entity.type
_entity.pdbx_description
1 polymer ?
#
loop_
_entity_poly.entity_id
_entity_poly.type
_entity_poly.pdbx_seq_one_letter_code
_entity_poly.pdbx_strand_id
1 'polypeptide(L)' 'MRIQDIPEIDRLSTPEKILLVEELWDHIASDPSAVPIPQSHANELERRLHRQETQPGPLLSLEELQSRIDRRK' A
#
# COMPACT_ATOMS: atom_id res chain seq x y z
N MET A 1 -6.94 0.23 -23.11
CA MET A 1 -5.58 -0.02 -23.62
C MET A 1 -5.15 -1.39 -23.13
N ARG A 2 -4.77 -2.27 -24.03
CA ARG A 2 -4.22 -3.61 -23.79
C ARG A 2 -2.72 -3.57 -24.11
N ILE A 3 -1.95 -4.55 -23.62
CA ILE A 3 -0.51 -4.63 -23.91
C ILE A 3 -0.25 -4.70 -25.43
N GLN A 4 -1.09 -5.44 -26.16
CA GLN A 4 -1.05 -5.52 -27.64
C GLN A 4 -1.27 -4.18 -28.36
N ASP A 5 -1.81 -3.17 -27.67
CA ASP A 5 -2.00 -1.82 -28.21
C ASP A 5 -0.71 -0.98 -28.07
N ILE A 6 0.34 -1.49 -27.38
CA ILE A 6 1.65 -0.85 -27.18
C ILE A 6 2.75 -1.86 -27.55
N PRO A 7 3.09 -2.00 -28.83
CA PRO A 7 4.04 -3.01 -29.31
C PRO A 7 5.47 -2.83 -28.75
N GLU A 8 5.81 -1.66 -28.22
CA GLU A 8 7.08 -1.40 -27.56
C GLU A 8 7.27 -2.24 -26.30
N ILE A 9 6.18 -2.56 -25.57
CA ILE A 9 6.24 -3.38 -24.36
C ILE A 9 6.74 -4.79 -24.67
N ASP A 10 6.40 -5.34 -25.84
CA ASP A 10 6.83 -6.67 -26.24
C ASP A 10 8.35 -6.77 -26.47
N ARG A 11 9.00 -5.64 -26.78
CA ARG A 11 10.45 -5.56 -26.99
C ARG A 11 11.25 -5.52 -25.69
N LEU A 12 10.60 -5.24 -24.56
CA LEU A 12 11.24 -5.17 -23.27
C LEU A 12 11.54 -6.58 -22.72
N SER A 13 12.73 -6.73 -22.17
CA SER A 13 13.07 -7.87 -21.32
C SER A 13 12.23 -7.88 -20.04
N THR A 14 12.16 -9.02 -19.35
CA THR A 14 11.41 -9.12 -18.09
C THR A 14 11.86 -8.10 -17.02
N PRO A 15 13.17 -7.86 -16.80
CA PRO A 15 13.61 -6.82 -15.88
C PRO A 15 13.14 -5.41 -16.27
N GLU A 16 13.21 -5.05 -17.56
CA GLU A 16 12.74 -3.74 -18.05
C GLU A 16 11.22 -3.58 -17.89
N LYS A 17 10.45 -4.66 -18.08
CA LYS A 17 9.00 -4.65 -17.80
C LYS A 17 8.71 -4.39 -16.33
N ILE A 18 9.49 -4.97 -15.43
CA ILE A 18 9.34 -4.75 -13.98
C ILE A 18 9.63 -3.29 -13.64
N LEU A 19 10.72 -2.72 -14.15
CA LEU A 19 11.06 -1.31 -13.94
C LEU A 19 9.99 -0.36 -14.48
N LEU A 20 9.45 -0.66 -15.67
CA LEU A 20 8.35 0.13 -16.24
C LEU A 20 7.08 0.06 -15.38
N VAL A 21 6.75 -1.12 -14.85
CA VAL A 21 5.61 -1.27 -13.93
C VAL A 21 5.81 -0.44 -12.66
N GLU A 22 7.02 -0.44 -12.10
CA GLU A 22 7.38 0.36 -10.93
C GLU A 22 7.25 1.86 -11.22
N GLU A 23 7.84 2.35 -12.32
CA GLU A 23 7.76 3.77 -12.70
C GLU A 23 6.31 4.24 -12.93
N LEU A 24 5.50 3.41 -13.60
CA LEU A 24 4.07 3.69 -13.79
C LEU A 24 3.32 3.72 -12.45
N TRP A 25 3.68 2.81 -11.53
CA TRP A 25 3.06 2.76 -10.21
C TRP A 25 3.41 3.98 -9.36
N ASP A 26 4.68 4.40 -9.37
CA ASP A 26 5.13 5.62 -8.71
C ASP A 26 4.43 6.86 -9.27
N HIS A 27 4.25 6.92 -10.59
CA HIS A 27 3.51 8.01 -11.21
C HIS A 27 2.03 8.04 -10.77
N ILE A 28 1.35 6.89 -10.72
CA ILE A 28 -0.03 6.81 -10.20
C ILE A 28 -0.07 7.24 -8.72
N ALA A 29 0.88 6.77 -7.91
CA ALA A 29 0.97 7.08 -6.49
C ALA A 29 1.29 8.56 -6.21
N SER A 30 1.83 9.29 -7.18
CA SER A 30 2.16 10.72 -7.04
C SER A 30 0.93 11.63 -6.94
N ASP A 31 -0.23 11.18 -7.43
CA ASP A 31 -1.53 11.83 -7.23
C ASP A 31 -2.56 10.84 -6.65
N PRO A 32 -2.55 10.62 -5.33
CA PRO A 32 -3.50 9.73 -4.67
C PRO A 32 -4.96 10.15 -4.84
N SER A 33 -5.22 11.43 -5.16
CA SER A 33 -6.58 11.95 -5.29
C SER A 33 -7.25 11.52 -6.61
N ALA A 34 -6.46 11.16 -7.62
CA ALA A 34 -6.94 10.65 -8.90
C ALA A 34 -7.63 9.28 -8.78
N VAL A 35 -7.37 8.53 -7.71
CA VAL A 35 -7.99 7.23 -7.43
C VAL A 35 -8.98 7.39 -6.27
N PRO A 36 -10.29 7.52 -6.54
CA PRO A 36 -11.27 7.74 -5.49
C PRO A 36 -11.38 6.51 -4.58
N ILE A 37 -11.39 6.75 -3.27
CA ILE A 37 -11.62 5.70 -2.27
C ILE A 37 -13.12 5.39 -2.24
N PRO A 38 -13.55 4.14 -2.51
CA PRO A 38 -14.95 3.77 -2.37
C PRO A 38 -15.44 3.96 -0.93
N GLN A 39 -16.67 4.44 -0.76
CA GLN A 39 -17.24 4.66 0.58
C GLN A 39 -17.24 3.38 1.44
N SER A 40 -17.42 2.21 0.81
CA SER A 40 -17.33 0.91 1.50
C SER A 40 -15.95 0.68 2.13
N HIS A 41 -14.87 1.10 1.48
CA HIS A 41 -13.51 0.97 2.01
C HIS A 41 -13.28 1.96 3.15
N ALA A 42 -13.74 3.22 3.01
CA ALA A 42 -13.65 4.22 4.07
C ALA A 42 -14.40 3.75 5.34
N ASN A 43 -15.62 3.25 5.19
CA ASN A 43 -16.42 2.73 6.30
C ASN A 43 -15.74 1.53 6.99
N GLU A 44 -15.11 0.65 6.22
CA GLU A 44 -14.38 -0.50 6.78
C GLU A 44 -13.12 -0.05 7.55
N LEU A 45 -12.40 0.95 7.04
CA LEU A 45 -11.25 1.54 7.75
C LEU A 45 -11.69 2.17 9.08
N GLU A 46 -12.77 2.95 9.07
CA GLU A 46 -13.33 3.56 10.27
C GLU A 46 -13.77 2.49 11.30
N ARG A 47 -14.44 1.43 10.83
CA ARG A 47 -14.82 0.29 11.68
C ARG A 47 -13.62 -0.41 12.31
N ARG A 48 -12.53 -0.60 11.57
CA ARG A 48 -11.29 -1.23 12.08
C ARG A 48 -10.58 -0.34 13.07
N LEU A 49 -10.49 0.96 12.78
CA LEU A 49 -9.88 1.94 13.66
C LEU A 49 -10.62 1.99 14.99
N HIS A 50 -11.96 2.10 14.96
CA HIS A 50 -12.77 2.09 16.18
C HIS A 50 -12.62 0.80 17.00
N ARG A 51 -12.52 -0.36 16.33
CA ARG A 51 -12.23 -1.63 17.01
C ARG A 51 -10.86 -1.61 17.69
N GLN A 52 -9.83 -1.08 17.03
CA GLN A 52 -8.50 -0.98 17.60
C GLN A 52 -8.45 -0.05 18.82
N GLU A 53 -9.19 1.05 18.79
CA GLU A 53 -9.27 2.01 19.90
C GLU A 53 -10.04 1.45 21.11
N THR A 54 -11.15 0.75 20.87
CA THR A 54 -12.02 0.23 21.94
C THR A 54 -11.58 -1.12 22.47
N GLN A 55 -10.97 -1.95 21.63
CA GLN A 55 -10.51 -3.29 21.95
C GLN A 55 -9.17 -3.55 21.25
N PRO A 56 -8.09 -2.88 21.69
CA PRO A 56 -6.77 -3.18 21.18
C PRO A 56 -6.49 -4.66 21.42
N GLY A 57 -6.21 -5.39 20.34
CA GLY A 57 -5.87 -6.81 20.41
C GLY A 57 -4.58 -7.02 21.19
N PRO A 58 -4.09 -8.27 21.31
CA PRO A 58 -2.87 -8.59 22.07
C PRO A 58 -1.58 -8.08 21.40
N LEU A 59 -1.69 -7.38 20.26
CA LEU A 59 -0.57 -6.90 19.49
C LEU A 59 -0.10 -5.54 20.02
N LEU A 60 1.22 -5.39 20.08
CA LEU A 60 1.85 -4.13 20.42
C LEU A 60 1.90 -3.22 19.19
N SER A 61 1.81 -1.91 19.42
CA SER A 61 2.28 -0.94 18.45
C SER A 61 3.80 -1.09 18.23
N LEU A 62 4.31 -0.54 17.12
CA LEU A 62 5.74 -0.56 16.85
C LEU A 62 6.55 0.14 17.96
N GLU A 63 6.02 1.25 18.48
CA GLU A 63 6.62 2.03 19.56
C GLU A 63 6.62 1.25 20.90
N GLU A 64 5.54 0.55 21.21
CA GLU A 64 5.43 -0.31 22.38
C GLU A 64 6.41 -1.49 22.29
N LEU A 65 6.55 -2.09 21.09
CA LEU A 65 7.51 -3.15 20.85
C LEU A 65 8.95 -2.67 21.05
N GLN A 66 9.31 -1.53 20.47
CA GLN A 66 10.65 -0.93 20.62
C GLN A 66 10.95 -0.61 22.08
N SER A 67 10.02 0.06 22.77
CA SER A 67 10.15 0.37 24.19
C SER A 67 10.37 -0.88 25.05
N ARG A 68 9.67 -1.98 24.72
CA ARG A 68 9.82 -3.25 25.44
C ARG A 68 11.17 -3.93 25.17
N ILE A 69 11.71 -3.80 23.96
CA ILE A 69 13.03 -4.34 23.62
C ILE A 69 14.12 -3.54 24.33
N ASP A 70 14.03 -2.22 24.35
CA ASP A 70 15.06 -1.37 24.97
C ASP A 70 15.09 -1.51 26.50
N ARG A 71 13.94 -1.74 27.15
CA ARG A 71 13.88 -2.05 28.60
C ARG A 71 14.50 -3.40 28.99
N ARG A 72 14.83 -4.27 28.02
CA ARG A 72 15.48 -5.58 28.27
C ARG A 72 16.99 -5.55 28.13
N LYS A 73 17.56 -4.45 27.63
CA LYS A 73 19.00 -4.20 27.59
C LYS A 73 19.45 -3.61 28.93
#